data_AF-M1YZA3-F1
#
_entry.id   AF-M1YZA3-F1
#
_cell.length_a   1.000
_cell.length_b   1.000
_cell.length_c   1.000
_cell.angle_alpha   90.00
_cell.angle_beta   90.00
_cell.angle_gamma   90.00
#
_symmetry.space_group_name_H-M   'P 1'
#
loop_
_entity.id
_entity.type
_entity.pdbx_description
1 polymer ?
#
loop_
_entity_poly.entity_id
_entity_poly.type
_entity_poly.pdbx_seq_one_letter_code
_entity_poly.pdbx_strand_id
1 'polypeptide(L)'
;MALDEPRDLLVECSACNIENVFSEYTPDQPTFCNQCRDRLIHPDFNETHNEYRCEDCGFSVCLLKETEFDEGNTPCRCGSTNVFKVDPSTIADDAEEAGAFELDEDDDDGDGFDWYRSESSGGDTLDDYNELFDQDPGYN
;
A
#
# COMPACT_ATOMS: atom_id res chain seq x y z
N MET A 1 -20.05 -12.34 7.63
CA MET A 1 -20.55 -11.02 7.21
C MET A 1 -19.36 -10.40 6.53
N ALA A 2 -19.35 -10.38 5.20
CA ALA A 2 -18.32 -9.69 4.44
C ALA A 2 -18.25 -8.24 4.94
N LEU A 3 -17.05 -7.79 5.27
CA LEU A 3 -16.85 -6.44 5.80
C LEU A 3 -16.81 -5.47 4.60
N ASP A 4 -17.99 -5.18 4.04
CA ASP A 4 -18.19 -4.14 3.01
C ASP A 4 -17.92 -2.71 3.52
N GLU A 5 -17.73 -2.54 4.83
CA GLU A 5 -17.47 -1.23 5.41
C GLU A 5 -15.97 -0.91 5.41
N PRO A 6 -15.55 0.26 4.87
CA PRO A 6 -14.16 0.67 4.83
C PRO A 6 -13.60 0.75 6.25
N ARG A 7 -12.42 0.18 6.45
CA ARG A 7 -11.75 0.17 7.75
C ARG A 7 -10.30 0.60 7.63
N ASP A 8 -9.77 1.20 8.69
CA ASP A 8 -8.35 1.47 8.75
C ASP A 8 -7.59 0.14 8.96
N LEU A 9 -6.49 -0.04 8.23
CA LEU A 9 -5.68 -1.26 8.23
C LEU A 9 -4.20 -0.91 8.42
N LEU A 10 -3.53 -1.60 9.34
CA LEU A 10 -2.07 -1.70 9.39
C LEU A 10 -1.67 -3.09 8.94
N VAL A 11 -0.69 -3.19 8.05
CA VAL A 11 -0.12 -4.48 7.64
C VAL A 11 1.40 -4.38 7.57
N GLU A 12 2.07 -5.32 8.23
CA GLU A 12 3.51 -5.51 8.15
C GLU A 12 3.88 -6.18 6.81
N CYS A 13 4.89 -5.69 6.11
CA CYS A 13 5.33 -6.33 4.87
C CYS A 13 6.27 -7.51 5.15
N SER A 14 5.92 -8.71 4.68
CA SER A 14 6.75 -9.91 4.84
C SER A 14 8.13 -9.85 4.16
N ALA A 15 8.29 -8.99 3.14
CA ALA A 15 9.54 -8.89 2.38
C ALA A 15 10.56 -7.92 2.99
N CYS A 16 10.09 -6.82 3.61
CA CYS A 16 10.96 -5.76 4.13
C CYS A 16 10.72 -5.38 5.59
N ASN A 17 9.74 -6.01 6.25
CA ASN A 17 9.35 -5.81 7.65
C ASN A 17 8.96 -4.36 7.97
N ILE A 18 8.38 -3.67 6.99
CA ILE A 18 7.91 -2.29 7.15
C ILE A 18 6.39 -2.30 7.27
N GLU A 19 5.90 -1.61 8.28
CA GLU A 19 4.49 -1.41 8.56
C GLU A 19 3.90 -0.40 7.55
N ASN A 20 2.81 -0.79 6.92
CA ASN A 20 2.05 0.05 6.01
C ASN A 20 0.67 0.32 6.61
N VAL A 21 0.25 1.58 6.58
CA VAL A 21 -1.05 2.01 7.10
C VAL A 21 -1.92 2.50 5.95
N PHE A 22 -3.09 1.90 5.83
CA PHE A 22 -4.13 2.26 4.87
C PHE A 22 -5.32 2.81 5.64
N SER A 23 -5.82 3.96 5.21
CA SER A 23 -7.09 4.48 5.69
C SER A 23 -8.19 4.06 4.72
N GLU A 24 -9.37 3.77 5.25
CA GLU A 24 -10.53 3.38 4.45
C GLU A 24 -10.27 2.17 3.53
N TYR A 25 -9.50 1.17 3.99
CA TYR A 25 -9.24 -0.06 3.25
C TYR A 25 -10.55 -0.80 2.96
N THR A 26 -10.69 -1.21 1.70
CA THR A 26 -11.75 -2.08 1.21
C THR A 26 -11.15 -3.34 0.59
N PRO A 27 -11.79 -4.52 0.74
CA PRO A 27 -11.21 -5.79 0.30
C PRO A 27 -11.03 -5.94 -1.21
N ASP A 28 -11.72 -5.14 -2.03
CA ASP A 28 -11.62 -5.13 -3.49
C ASP A 28 -10.30 -4.54 -4.02
N GLN A 29 -9.57 -3.80 -3.18
CA GLN A 29 -8.36 -3.10 -3.60
C GLN A 29 -7.09 -3.88 -3.23
N PRO A 30 -6.22 -4.18 -4.21
CA PRO A 30 -4.92 -4.77 -3.91
C PRO A 30 -4.05 -3.77 -3.16
N THR A 31 -3.45 -4.23 -2.06
CA THR A 31 -2.54 -3.42 -1.24
C THR A 31 -1.09 -3.77 -1.52
N PHE A 32 -0.26 -2.73 -1.65
CA PHE A 32 1.16 -2.86 -1.98
C PHE A 32 2.03 -2.11 -0.97
N CYS A 33 3.18 -2.69 -0.67
CA CYS A 33 4.16 -2.09 0.21
C CYS A 33 4.71 -0.78 -0.38
N ASN A 34 4.73 0.28 0.42
CA ASN A 34 5.22 1.58 0.00
C ASN A 34 6.73 1.59 -0.34
N GLN A 35 7.52 0.64 0.19
CA GLN A 35 8.96 0.56 -0.03
C GLN A 35 9.33 -0.42 -1.14
N CYS A 36 8.99 -1.70 -1.01
CA CYS A 36 9.42 -2.74 -1.94
C CYS A 36 8.42 -3.02 -3.06
N ARG A 37 7.22 -2.41 -3.02
CA ARG A 37 6.11 -2.67 -3.96
C ARG A 37 5.62 -4.12 -3.99
N ASP A 38 6.04 -4.93 -3.03
CA ASP A 38 5.50 -6.27 -2.84
C ASP A 38 4.04 -6.19 -2.42
N ARG A 39 3.26 -7.21 -2.77
CA ARG A 39 1.86 -7.28 -2.38
C ARG A 39 1.80 -7.55 -0.87
N LEU A 40 0.85 -6.95 -0.17
CA LEU A 40 0.79 -7.07 1.29
C LEU A 40 -0.16 -8.19 1.73
N ILE A 41 -1.27 -8.34 1.01
CA ILE A 41 -2.28 -9.37 1.27
C ILE A 41 -2.19 -10.42 0.17
N HIS A 42 -1.90 -11.66 0.55
CA HIS A 42 -1.78 -12.83 -0.34
C HIS A 42 -2.86 -13.87 -0.01
N PRO A 43 -3.16 -14.82 -0.90
CA PRO A 43 -4.08 -15.92 -0.58
C PRO A 43 -3.64 -16.71 0.67
N ASP A 44 -2.32 -16.92 0.82
CA ASP A 44 -1.72 -17.62 1.96
C ASP A 44 -1.41 -16.69 3.15
N PHE A 45 -2.13 -15.56 3.31
CA PHE A 45 -1.86 -14.56 4.35
C PHE A 45 -1.85 -15.15 5.76
N ASN A 46 -2.75 -16.09 6.02
CA ASN A 46 -2.87 -16.80 7.29
C ASN A 46 -1.64 -17.64 7.65
N GLU A 47 -0.75 -17.94 6.70
CA GLU A 47 0.50 -18.64 6.98
C GLU A 47 1.56 -17.70 7.58
N THR A 48 1.56 -16.43 7.14
CA THR A 48 2.61 -15.45 7.42
C THR A 48 2.24 -14.44 8.50
N HIS A 49 0.96 -14.06 8.60
CA HIS A 49 0.49 -12.99 9.48
C HIS A 49 -0.52 -13.47 10.53
N ASN A 50 -0.62 -12.71 11.61
CA ASN A 50 -1.74 -12.72 12.54
C ASN A 50 -2.55 -11.43 12.35
N GLU A 51 -3.87 -11.52 12.36
CA GLU A 51 -4.75 -10.36 12.40
C GLU A 51 -5.18 -10.07 13.84
N TYR A 52 -5.16 -8.79 14.21
CA TYR A 52 -5.67 -8.27 15.45
C TYR A 52 -6.68 -7.17 15.14
N ARG A 53 -7.79 -7.13 15.86
CA ARG A 53 -8.84 -6.14 15.63
C ARG A 53 -9.19 -5.40 16.91
N CYS A 54 -9.32 -4.08 16.80
CA CYS A 54 -9.84 -3.27 17.89
C CYS A 54 -11.37 -3.30 17.90
N GLU A 55 -11.98 -3.60 19.05
CA GLU A 55 -13.43 -3.63 19.20
C GLU A 55 -14.05 -2.22 19.17
N ASP A 56 -13.34 -1.21 19.68
CA ASP A 56 -13.87 0.15 19.82
C ASP A 56 -13.88 0.95 18.51
N CYS A 57 -12.84 0.83 17.68
CA CYS A 57 -12.71 1.61 16.44
C CYS A 57 -12.67 0.76 15.16
N GLY A 58 -12.67 -0.57 15.27
CA GLY A 58 -12.64 -1.47 14.12
C GLY A 58 -11.32 -1.53 13.36
N PHE A 59 -10.25 -0.90 13.87
CA PHE A 59 -8.92 -0.93 13.26
C PHE A 59 -8.37 -2.36 13.21
N SER A 60 -7.94 -2.79 12.02
CA SER A 60 -7.27 -4.07 11.81
C SER A 60 -5.76 -3.86 11.80
N VAL A 61 -5.03 -4.71 12.53
CA VAL A 61 -3.58 -4.73 12.62
C VAL A 61 -3.11 -6.12 12.21
N CYS A 62 -2.36 -6.21 11.13
CA CYS A 62 -1.82 -7.45 10.61
C CYS A 62 -0.31 -7.44 10.77
N LEU A 63 0.19 -8.29 11.66
CA LEU A 63 1.62 -8.39 11.96
C LEU A 63 2.13 -9.76 11.56
N LEU A 64 3.42 -9.87 11.26
CA LEU A 64 4.03 -11.17 11.02
C LEU A 64 3.87 -12.05 12.26
N LYS A 65 3.78 -13.37 12.07
CA LYS A 65 3.69 -14.31 13.19
C LYS A 65 4.89 -14.28 14.12
N GLU A 66 6.03 -13.82 13.62
CA GLU A 66 7.27 -13.64 14.38
C GLU A 66 7.22 -12.37 15.27
N THR A 67 6.36 -11.42 14.94
CA THR A 67 6.19 -10.16 15.67
C THR A 67 5.37 -10.41 16.94
N GLU A 68 5.98 -10.14 18.09
CA GLU A 68 5.33 -10.28 19.39
C GLU A 68 4.28 -9.18 19.57
N PHE A 69 3.06 -9.57 19.92
CA PHE A 69 1.96 -8.66 20.20
C PHE A 69 1.30 -9.02 21.53
N ASP A 70 1.45 -8.14 22.52
CA ASP A 70 0.79 -8.30 23.82
C ASP A 70 -0.65 -7.80 23.77
N GLU A 71 -1.59 -8.75 23.71
CA GLU A 71 -3.03 -8.48 23.82
C GLU A 71 -3.34 -7.80 25.18
N GLY A 72 -4.05 -6.67 25.13
CA GLY A 72 -4.45 -5.90 26.31
C GLY A 72 -3.41 -4.92 26.87
N ASN A 73 -2.14 -4.99 26.46
CA ASN A 73 -1.13 -3.98 26.80
C ASN A 73 -0.81 -3.04 25.66
N THR A 74 -0.97 -3.50 24.41
CA THR A 74 -0.71 -2.69 23.23
C THR A 74 -1.92 -1.79 22.94
N PRO A 75 -1.78 -0.45 23.08
CA PRO A 75 -2.89 0.45 22.79
C PRO A 75 -3.12 0.52 21.27
N CYS A 76 -4.38 0.46 20.87
CA CYS A 76 -4.81 0.82 19.52
C CYS A 76 -4.58 2.31 19.26
N ARG A 77 -4.58 2.72 17.99
CA ARG A 77 -4.51 4.12 17.55
C ARG A 77 -5.59 5.01 18.17
N CYS A 78 -6.75 4.46 18.50
CA CYS A 78 -7.83 5.18 19.19
C CYS A 78 -7.59 5.38 20.71
N GLY A 79 -6.55 4.76 21.26
CA GLY A 79 -6.22 4.77 22.69
C GLY A 79 -6.89 3.65 23.50
N SER A 80 -7.71 2.80 22.88
CA SER A 80 -8.28 1.61 23.53
C SER A 80 -7.27 0.47 23.62
N THR A 81 -7.37 -0.35 24.65
CA THR A 81 -6.61 -1.60 24.82
C THR A 81 -7.42 -2.84 24.45
N ASN A 82 -8.67 -2.67 24.00
CA ASN A 82 -9.54 -3.77 23.59
C ASN A 82 -9.19 -4.22 22.16
N VAL A 83 -8.00 -4.80 22.02
CA VAL A 83 -7.52 -5.41 20.79
C VAL A 83 -7.43 -6.91 21.02
N PHE A 84 -8.06 -7.69 20.15
CA PHE A 84 -8.11 -9.14 20.23
C PHE A 84 -7.59 -9.77 18.94
N LYS A 85 -6.99 -10.96 19.05
CA LYS A 85 -6.57 -11.74 17.90
C LYS A 85 -7.77 -12.35 17.15
N VAL A 86 -7.76 -12.25 15.83
CA VAL A 86 -8.69 -12.93 14.91
C VAL A 86 -7.95 -14.12 14.29
N ASP A 87 -8.39 -15.34 14.63
CA ASP A 87 -7.74 -16.59 14.19
C ASP A 87 -8.81 -17.60 13.70
N PRO A 88 -8.80 -17.99 12.40
CA PRO A 88 -7.98 -17.47 11.30
C PRO A 88 -8.39 -16.04 10.88
N SER A 89 -7.47 -15.29 10.27
CA SER A 89 -7.72 -13.96 9.70
C SER A 89 -8.73 -14.07 8.55
N THR A 90 -9.64 -13.09 8.48
CA THR A 90 -10.65 -13.01 7.41
C THR A 90 -10.19 -12.15 6.24
N ILE A 91 -9.11 -11.37 6.38
CA ILE A 91 -8.67 -10.39 5.39
C ILE A 91 -8.36 -10.99 4.03
N ALA A 92 -7.71 -12.16 3.98
CA ALA A 92 -7.41 -12.82 2.71
C ALA A 92 -8.65 -13.41 2.04
N ASP A 93 -9.56 -13.98 2.82
CA ASP A 93 -10.83 -14.54 2.33
C ASP A 93 -11.74 -13.42 1.80
N ASP A 94 -11.85 -12.31 2.55
CA ASP A 94 -12.56 -11.10 2.13
C ASP A 94 -11.97 -10.52 0.82
N ALA A 95 -10.64 -10.51 0.68
CA ALA A 95 -9.96 -10.03 -0.52
C ALA A 95 -10.11 -10.96 -1.73
N GLU A 96 -10.24 -12.27 -1.48
CA GLU A 96 -10.52 -13.26 -2.54
C GLU A 96 -11.95 -13.15 -3.04
N GLU A 97 -12.92 -13.07 -2.13
CA GLU A 97 -14.33 -12.90 -2.49
C GLU A 97 -14.59 -11.58 -3.23
N ALA A 98 -13.84 -10.52 -2.88
CA ALA A 98 -13.93 -9.22 -3.54
C ALA A 98 -13.16 -9.12 -4.87
N GLY A 99 -12.47 -10.17 -5.31
CA GLY A 99 -11.75 -10.19 -6.58
C GLY A 99 -10.42 -9.41 -6.58
N ALA A 100 -9.87 -9.02 -5.42
CA ALA A 100 -8.61 -8.27 -5.39
C ALA A 100 -7.41 -9.07 -5.92
N PHE A 101 -7.51 -10.40 -5.99
CA PHE A 101 -6.49 -11.27 -6.60
C PHE A 101 -6.64 -11.41 -8.12
N GLU A 102 -7.79 -11.07 -8.68
CA GLU A 102 -8.04 -11.08 -10.11
C GLU A 102 -7.41 -9.81 -10.70
N LEU A 103 -6.15 -9.93 -11.14
CA LEU A 103 -5.59 -8.93 -12.04
C LEU A 103 -6.39 -9.03 -13.34
N ASP A 104 -7.09 -7.97 -13.74
CA ASP A 104 -7.74 -7.90 -15.05
C ASP A 104 -6.75 -8.39 -16.12
N GLU A 105 -7.05 -9.53 -16.74
CA GLU A 105 -6.36 -10.02 -17.93
C GLU A 105 -6.66 -9.14 -19.17
N ASP A 106 -7.44 -8.06 -18.98
CA ASP A 106 -7.91 -7.10 -19.98
C ASP A 106 -7.11 -5.76 -19.98
N ASP A 107 -5.84 -5.74 -19.55
CA ASP A 107 -4.88 -4.68 -19.95
C ASP A 107 -4.15 -5.10 -21.26
N ASP A 108 -4.92 -5.68 -22.19
CA ASP A 108 -4.60 -5.73 -23.62
C ASP A 108 -5.41 -4.64 -24.32
N ASP A 109 -4.99 -3.38 -24.21
CA ASP A 109 -5.27 -2.32 -25.20
C ASP A 109 -4.57 -1.02 -24.79
N GLY A 110 -3.34 -0.84 -25.26
CA GLY A 110 -2.55 0.34 -24.93
C GLY A 110 -1.18 0.42 -25.58
N ASP A 111 -1.04 -0.04 -26.82
CA ASP A 111 0.00 0.39 -27.74
C ASP A 111 0.00 1.92 -27.92
N GLY A 112 0.51 2.67 -26.93
CA GLY A 112 0.47 4.13 -27.01
C GLY A 112 0.97 4.94 -25.82
N PHE A 113 1.29 4.35 -24.67
CA PHE A 113 1.96 5.11 -23.61
C PHE A 113 3.46 5.19 -23.87
N ASP A 114 3.79 6.03 -24.83
CA ASP A 114 5.14 6.41 -25.16
C ASP A 114 5.73 7.15 -23.95
N TRP A 115 6.53 6.45 -23.14
CA TRP A 115 7.40 7.07 -22.13
C TRP A 115 8.49 7.97 -22.76
N TYR A 116 8.45 8.15 -24.08
CA TYR A 116 9.13 9.25 -24.73
C TYR A 116 8.57 10.57 -24.20
N ARG A 117 9.45 11.30 -23.48
CA ARG A 117 9.36 12.75 -23.47
C ARG A 117 9.08 13.22 -24.88
N SER A 118 7.99 13.95 -25.07
CA SER A 118 7.58 14.48 -26.36
C SER A 118 8.81 15.04 -27.07
N GLU A 119 9.12 14.44 -28.22
CA GLU A 119 10.15 14.95 -29.12
C GLU A 119 9.80 16.41 -29.39
N SER A 120 10.61 17.33 -28.86
CA SER A 120 10.40 18.76 -29.05
C SER A 120 10.65 19.05 -30.52
N SER A 121 9.55 19.01 -31.26
CA SER A 121 9.47 19.38 -32.66
C SER A 121 9.58 20.90 -32.73
N GLY A 122 10.74 21.38 -33.17
CA GLY A 122 10.99 22.80 -33.43
C GLY A 122 12.26 23.27 -32.77
N GLY A 123 13.33 23.33 -33.57
CA GLY A 123 14.67 23.64 -33.11
C GLY A 123 14.83 24.99 -32.44
N ASP A 124 15.78 25.03 -31.51
CA ASP A 124 16.81 26.05 -31.49
C ASP A 124 18.05 25.44 -30.82
N THR A 125 19.20 25.92 -31.24
CA THR A 125 20.56 25.37 -31.10
C THR A 125 20.92 24.79 -29.73
N LEU A 126 21.29 23.50 -29.72
CA LEU A 126 21.86 22.74 -28.59
C LEU A 126 23.27 23.22 -28.14
N ASP A 127 23.77 24.34 -28.65
CA ASP A 127 25.12 24.85 -28.34
C ASP A 127 25.18 25.73 -27.09
N ASP A 128 24.05 26.04 -26.45
CA ASP A 128 23.97 27.15 -25.48
C ASP A 128 23.43 26.77 -24.09
N TYR A 129 23.49 25.49 -23.73
CA TYR A 129 23.09 25.05 -22.38
C TYR A 129 24.01 25.57 -21.27
N ASN A 130 25.24 25.98 -21.61
CA ASN A 130 26.18 26.54 -20.64
C ASN A 130 25.88 28.02 -20.30
N GLU A 131 25.33 28.82 -21.22
CA GLU A 131 25.09 30.25 -20.95
C GLU A 131 23.90 30.50 -19.99
N LEU A 132 23.04 29.49 -19.78
CA LEU A 132 21.92 29.54 -18.83
C LEU A 132 22.36 29.57 -17.36
N PHE A 133 23.56 29.08 -17.05
CA PHE A 133 24.10 29.03 -15.69
C PHE A 133 25.12 30.13 -15.40
N ASP A 134 25.63 30.79 -16.45
CA ASP A 134 26.59 31.90 -16.34
C ASP A 134 25.92 33.28 -16.32
N GLN A 135 24.58 33.36 -16.45
CA GLN A 135 23.84 34.60 -16.22
C GLN A 135 23.75 34.90 -14.71
N ASP A 136 24.75 35.60 -14.19
CA ASP A 136 24.72 36.21 -12.87
C ASP A 136 23.51 37.18 -12.79
N PRO A 137 22.50 36.92 -11.93
CA PRO A 137 21.33 37.78 -11.80
C PRO A 137 21.65 39.15 -11.16
N GLY A 138 22.93 39.46 -10.92
CA GLY A 138 23.41 40.61 -10.16
C GLY A 138 23.94 41.81 -10.94
N TYR A 139 23.64 42.01 -12.23
CA TYR A 139 23.99 43.27 -12.92
C TYR A 139 22.88 43.80 -13.85
N ASN A 140 21.92 44.52 -13.28
CA ASN A 140 21.72 45.99 -13.40
C ASN A 140 20.27 46.38 -13.08
#